data_AF-A0A8S9ZY00-F1
#
_entry.id   AF-A0A8S9ZY00-F1
#
_cell.length_a   1.000
_cell.length_b   1.000
_cell.length_c   1.000
_cell.angle_alpha   90.00
_cell.angle_beta   90.00
_cell.angle_gamma   90.00
#
_symmetry.space_group_name_H-M   'P 1'
#
loop_
_entity.id
_entity.type
_entity.pdbx_description
1 polymer ?
#
loop_
_entity_poly.entity_id
_entity_poly.type
_entity_poly.pdbx_seq_one_letter_code
_entity_poly.pdbx_strand_id
1 'polypeptide(L)'
;MFRKPNIKANLRKKTVEDDFNSNDVEYEHQEIESRIKDIQEAQRVRQRRNGMDAVECAVGRELAREFARLDEDPFKMSGGAMLRLTDTQRAALNAADIEADIKEQFKKETLLRDEHEEMRRYVEARLKRQNTLLSDSSSEDGSKRAKHLSPEEEILFKAAERVQNCSSKRKEELLSNQMLVGIPEVDLGIETRISNIVATEQKKTELLKKGIIPRPLSDNWRT
;
A
#
# COMPACT_ATOMS: atom_id res chain seq x y z
N MET A 1 41.95 -25.19 12.20
CA MET A 1 42.09 -23.86 11.58
C MET A 1 42.94 -24.00 10.31
N PHE A 2 42.35 -23.87 9.12
CA PHE A 2 43.08 -23.97 7.85
C PHE A 2 43.44 -22.58 7.35
N ARG A 3 44.73 -22.25 7.30
CA ARG A 3 45.23 -20.99 6.72
C ARG A 3 45.28 -21.14 5.20
N LYS A 4 44.60 -20.25 4.47
CA LYS A 4 44.64 -20.22 3.00
C LYS A 4 46.03 -19.75 2.54
N PRO A 5 46.63 -20.38 1.51
CA PRO A 5 47.91 -19.92 0.97
C PRO A 5 47.71 -18.59 0.22
N ASN A 6 48.66 -17.68 0.41
CA ASN A 6 48.64 -16.33 -0.16
C ASN A 6 49.19 -16.39 -1.58
N ILE A 7 48.31 -16.61 -2.57
CA ILE A 7 48.70 -16.60 -3.98
C ILE A 7 48.89 -15.14 -4.39
N LYS A 8 50.14 -14.75 -4.69
CA LYS A 8 50.45 -13.43 -5.23
C LYS A 8 49.81 -13.30 -6.60
N ALA A 9 48.91 -12.33 -6.76
CA ALA A 9 48.31 -12.01 -8.04
C ALA A 9 49.38 -11.41 -8.98
N ASN A 10 49.63 -12.07 -10.11
CA ASN A 10 50.46 -11.50 -11.17
C ASN A 10 49.66 -10.44 -11.93
N LEU A 11 49.73 -9.19 -11.45
CA LEU A 11 49.17 -8.04 -12.17
C LEU A 11 50.01 -7.78 -13.43
N ARG A 12 49.38 -7.94 -14.60
CA ARG A 12 50.00 -7.61 -15.89
C ARG A 12 50.20 -6.08 -15.95
N LYS A 13 51.45 -5.62 -16.02
CA LYS A 13 51.74 -4.21 -16.30
C LYS A 13 51.46 -3.93 -17.78
N LYS A 14 50.71 -2.87 -18.06
CA LYS A 14 50.47 -2.38 -19.41
C LYS A 14 51.78 -1.81 -19.96
N THR A 15 52.35 -2.44 -20.98
CA THR A 15 53.37 -1.82 -21.82
C THR A 15 52.68 -0.75 -22.66
N VAL A 16 53.10 0.50 -22.50
CA VAL A 16 52.70 1.62 -23.34
C VAL A 16 53.90 1.84 -24.24
N GLU A 17 53.86 1.32 -25.45
CA GLU A 17 54.63 1.73 -26.63
C GLU A 17 54.11 0.86 -27.77
N ASP A 18 53.15 1.36 -28.55
CA ASP A 18 52.84 0.87 -29.90
C ASP A 18 52.20 2.03 -30.68
N ASP A 19 52.98 2.60 -31.62
CA ASP A 19 52.56 3.63 -32.57
C ASP A 19 51.50 3.05 -33.51
N PHE A 20 50.22 3.36 -33.25
CA PHE A 20 49.11 2.83 -34.04
C PHE A 20 48.97 3.53 -35.39
N ASN A 21 49.33 2.82 -36.46
CA ASN A 21 48.88 3.11 -37.81
C ASN A 21 47.43 2.60 -37.96
N SER A 22 46.48 3.49 -38.26
CA SER A 22 45.03 3.26 -38.09
C SER A 22 44.42 2.07 -38.86
N ASN A 23 45.11 1.52 -39.86
CA ASN A 23 44.64 0.36 -40.64
C ASN A 23 45.09 -0.99 -40.07
N ASP A 24 46.14 -1.03 -39.25
CA ASP A 24 46.70 -2.29 -38.72
C ASP A 24 45.94 -2.76 -37.46
N VAL A 25 45.36 -1.80 -36.73
CA VAL A 25 44.62 -2.01 -35.47
C VAL A 25 43.35 -2.83 -35.68
N GLU A 26 42.68 -2.65 -36.82
CA GLU A 26 41.40 -3.29 -37.09
C GLU A 26 41.56 -4.80 -37.41
N TYR A 27 42.66 -5.17 -38.08
CA TYR A 27 42.99 -6.58 -38.34
C TYR A 27 43.45 -7.30 -37.07
N GLU A 28 44.27 -6.67 -36.23
CA GLU A 28 44.67 -7.25 -34.94
C GLU A 28 43.47 -7.46 -34.01
N HIS A 29 42.52 -6.54 -33.97
CA HIS A 29 41.31 -6.69 -33.17
C HIS A 29 40.47 -7.90 -33.61
N GLN A 30 40.30 -8.11 -34.92
CA GLN A 30 39.55 -9.25 -35.44
C GLN A 30 40.24 -10.59 -35.13
N GLU A 31 41.57 -10.64 -35.17
CA GLU A 31 42.33 -11.83 -34.80
C GLU A 31 42.30 -12.12 -33.30
N ILE A 32 42.32 -11.07 -32.46
CA ILE A 32 42.16 -11.23 -31.00
C ILE A 32 40.76 -11.75 -30.68
N GLU A 33 39.72 -11.24 -31.34
CA GLU A 33 38.35 -11.71 -31.15
C GLU A 33 38.15 -13.18 -31.56
N SER A 34 38.74 -13.61 -32.68
CA SER A 34 38.67 -15.02 -33.11
C SER A 34 39.37 -15.94 -32.11
N ARG A 35 40.59 -15.59 -31.66
CA ARG A 35 41.32 -16.33 -30.63
C ARG A 35 40.56 -16.41 -29.31
N ILE A 36 39.87 -15.34 -28.90
CA ILE A 36 39.03 -15.35 -27.70
C ILE A 36 37.84 -16.30 -27.86
N LYS A 37 37.19 -16.31 -29.03
CA LYS A 37 36.08 -17.23 -29.33
C LYS A 37 36.54 -18.69 -29.27
N ASP A 38 37.69 -19.01 -29.87
CA ASP A 38 38.26 -20.36 -29.83
C ASP A 38 38.56 -20.82 -28.40
N ILE A 39 39.09 -19.91 -27.57
CA ILE A 39 39.36 -20.19 -26.14
C ILE A 39 38.06 -20.41 -25.37
N GLN A 40 37.02 -19.58 -25.60
CA GLN A 40 35.71 -19.74 -24.96
C GLN A 40 35.05 -21.07 -25.34
N GLU A 41 35.16 -21.48 -26.60
CA GLU A 41 34.66 -22.77 -27.05
C GLU A 41 35.41 -23.94 -26.40
N ALA A 42 36.75 -23.87 -26.34
CA ALA A 42 37.56 -24.86 -25.64
C ALA A 42 37.22 -24.95 -24.14
N GLN A 43 36.93 -23.81 -23.49
CA GLN A 43 36.44 -23.77 -22.11
C GLN A 43 35.07 -24.41 -21.97
N ARG A 44 34.14 -24.13 -22.87
CA ARG A 44 32.79 -24.74 -22.89
C ARG A 44 32.86 -26.26 -23.06
N VAL A 45 33.74 -26.78 -23.90
CA VAL A 45 33.96 -28.23 -24.06
C VAL A 45 34.54 -28.87 -22.80
N ARG A 46 35.36 -28.15 -22.04
CA ARG A 46 35.92 -28.62 -20.76
C ARG A 46 34.92 -28.57 -19.60
N GLN A 47 33.86 -27.77 -19.70
CA GLN A 47 32.81 -27.76 -18.70
C GLN A 47 32.10 -29.12 -18.72
N ARG A 48 32.19 -29.84 -17.58
CA ARG A 48 31.45 -31.10 -17.43
C ARG A 48 29.97 -30.75 -17.45
N ARG A 49 29.19 -31.41 -18.31
CA ARG A 49 27.72 -31.28 -18.24
C ARG A 49 27.27 -31.76 -16.86
N ASN A 50 26.48 -30.96 -16.16
CA ASN A 50 25.83 -31.43 -14.95
C ASN A 50 24.83 -32.53 -15.35
N GLY A 51 24.75 -33.58 -14.54
CA GLY A 51 23.75 -34.64 -14.71
C GLY A 51 22.34 -34.11 -14.43
N MET A 52 21.35 -34.96 -14.66
CA MET A 52 19.97 -34.69 -14.22
C MET A 52 19.87 -34.95 -12.73
N ASP A 53 19.14 -34.09 -12.02
CA ASP A 53 18.88 -34.26 -10.60
C ASP A 53 17.98 -35.49 -10.34
N ALA A 54 17.98 -36.05 -9.13
CA ALA A 54 17.18 -37.22 -8.79
C ALA A 54 15.68 -36.99 -9.06
N VAL A 55 15.19 -35.77 -8.79
CA VAL A 55 13.82 -35.35 -9.07
C VAL A 55 13.58 -35.19 -10.58
N GLU A 56 14.54 -34.60 -11.31
CA GLU A 56 14.48 -34.48 -12.77
C GLU A 56 14.47 -35.85 -13.47
N CYS A 57 15.16 -36.85 -12.92
CA CYS A 57 15.17 -38.21 -13.44
C CYS A 57 13.84 -38.93 -13.20
N ALA A 58 13.19 -38.69 -12.07
CA ALA A 58 11.94 -39.35 -11.69
C ALA A 58 10.71 -38.75 -12.38
N VAL A 59 10.64 -37.43 -12.49
CA VAL A 59 9.43 -36.71 -12.93
C VAL A 59 9.62 -36.02 -14.28
N GLY A 60 10.87 -35.84 -14.72
CA GLY A 60 11.22 -35.08 -15.93
C GLY A 60 11.52 -33.61 -15.63
N ARG A 61 12.24 -32.95 -16.54
CA ARG A 61 12.79 -31.59 -16.36
C ARG A 61 11.73 -30.50 -16.15
N GLU A 62 10.59 -30.59 -16.82
CA GLU A 62 9.56 -29.55 -16.77
C GLU A 62 8.85 -29.57 -15.42
N LEU A 63 8.39 -30.75 -14.99
CA LEU A 63 7.73 -30.92 -13.70
C LEU A 63 8.70 -30.68 -12.53
N ALA A 64 9.95 -31.12 -12.62
CA ALA A 64 10.95 -30.84 -11.58
C ALA A 64 11.21 -29.33 -11.39
N ARG A 65 11.13 -28.52 -12.46
CA ARG A 65 11.22 -27.05 -12.37
C ARG A 65 10.01 -26.45 -11.67
N GLU A 66 8.83 -27.03 -11.84
CA GLU A 66 7.63 -26.59 -11.12
C GLU A 66 7.74 -26.94 -9.63
N PHE A 67 8.17 -28.15 -9.28
CA PHE A 67 8.43 -28.54 -7.89
C PHE A 67 9.49 -27.64 -7.23
N ALA A 68 10.59 -27.33 -7.92
CA ALA A 68 11.62 -26.44 -7.41
C ALA A 68 11.18 -24.97 -7.24
N ARG A 69 10.10 -24.54 -7.92
CA ARG A 69 9.48 -23.22 -7.73
C ARG A 69 8.51 -23.20 -6.55
N LEU A 70 7.93 -24.34 -6.20
CA LEU A 70 7.00 -24.49 -5.08
C LEU A 70 7.74 -24.68 -3.76
N ASP A 71 8.94 -25.25 -3.77
CA ASP A 71 9.85 -25.27 -2.62
C ASP A 71 10.47 -23.87 -2.41
N GLU A 72 9.73 -22.98 -1.76
CA GLU A 72 10.25 -21.72 -1.22
C GLU A 72 11.10 -22.00 0.05
N ASP A 73 12.21 -22.73 -0.11
CA ASP A 73 13.21 -22.89 0.94
C ASP A 73 14.07 -21.61 0.99
N PRO A 74 13.99 -20.81 2.08
CA PRO A 74 14.71 -19.54 2.21
C PRO A 74 16.24 -19.70 2.15
N PHE A 75 16.77 -20.92 2.31
CA PHE A 75 18.19 -21.22 2.25
C PHE A 75 18.67 -21.77 0.90
N LYS A 76 17.77 -22.13 -0.03
CA LYS A 76 18.12 -22.64 -1.37
C LYS A 76 17.91 -21.62 -2.49
N MET A 77 17.47 -20.40 -2.18
CA MET A 77 17.37 -19.34 -3.17
C MET A 77 18.76 -19.05 -3.78
N SER A 78 18.86 -19.18 -5.09
CA SER A 78 20.10 -19.03 -5.88
C SER A 78 20.76 -17.63 -5.74
N GLY A 79 20.04 -16.64 -5.24
CA GLY A 79 20.56 -15.31 -4.92
C GLY A 79 20.78 -15.15 -3.42
N GLY A 80 22.04 -15.18 -2.98
CA GLY A 80 22.40 -15.07 -1.57
C GLY A 80 21.71 -13.89 -0.85
N ALA A 81 21.02 -14.21 0.25
CA ALA A 81 20.56 -13.37 1.37
C ALA A 81 19.78 -12.07 1.08
N MET A 82 19.64 -11.64 -0.17
CA MET A 82 18.87 -10.45 -0.54
C MET A 82 17.66 -10.91 -1.33
N LEU A 83 16.54 -11.07 -0.63
CA LEU A 83 15.22 -11.27 -1.25
C LEU A 83 14.96 -10.10 -2.22
N ARG A 84 15.21 -10.34 -3.51
CA ARG A 84 14.69 -9.49 -4.60
C ARG A 84 13.19 -9.78 -4.70
N LEU A 85 12.43 -9.15 -3.81
CA LEU A 85 10.98 -9.07 -3.93
C LEU A 85 10.65 -8.47 -5.29
N THR A 86 9.72 -9.09 -6.02
CA THR A 86 9.21 -8.51 -7.26
C THR A 86 8.55 -7.17 -6.94
N ASP A 87 8.49 -6.26 -7.93
CA ASP A 87 7.86 -4.95 -7.72
C ASP A 87 6.40 -5.08 -7.27
N THR A 88 5.72 -6.15 -7.67
CA THR A 88 4.37 -6.51 -7.22
C THR A 88 4.31 -6.89 -5.74
N GLN A 89 5.29 -7.66 -5.24
CA GLN A 89 5.37 -8.05 -3.82
C GLN A 89 5.74 -6.83 -2.95
N ARG A 90 6.63 -5.96 -3.43
CA ARG A 90 6.96 -4.71 -2.75
C ARG A 90 5.77 -3.76 -2.67
N ALA A 91 5.02 -3.62 -3.76
CA ALA A 91 3.80 -2.83 -3.78
C ALA A 91 2.74 -3.37 -2.81
N ALA A 92 2.59 -4.69 -2.70
CA ALA A 92 1.67 -5.32 -1.77
C ALA A 92 2.04 -5.09 -0.31
N LEU A 93 3.33 -5.19 0.05
CA LEU A 93 3.80 -4.89 1.40
C LEU A 93 3.61 -3.40 1.76
N ASN A 94 3.97 -2.50 0.85
CA ASN A 94 3.77 -1.07 1.07
C ASN A 94 2.28 -0.71 1.22
N ALA A 95 1.38 -1.37 0.47
CA ALA A 95 -0.05 -1.15 0.60
C ALA A 95 -0.58 -1.65 1.97
N ALA A 96 -0.09 -2.79 2.45
CA ALA A 96 -0.45 -3.32 3.77
C ALA A 96 0.04 -2.43 4.92
N ASP A 97 1.26 -1.88 4.80
CA ASP A 97 1.83 -0.96 5.79
C ASP A 97 1.06 0.37 5.85
N ILE A 98 0.66 0.93 4.69
CA ILE A 98 -0.16 2.14 4.63
C ILE A 98 -1.55 1.88 5.26
N GLU A 99 -2.17 0.73 4.99
CA GLU A 99 -3.47 0.38 5.56
C GLU A 99 -3.40 0.23 7.10
N ALA A 100 -2.31 -0.36 7.61
CA ALA A 100 -2.09 -0.51 9.04
C ALA A 100 -1.86 0.85 9.72
N ASP A 101 -1.05 1.73 9.12
CA ASP A 101 -0.77 3.07 9.65
C ASP A 101 -2.03 3.95 9.63
N ILE A 102 -2.81 3.91 8.56
CA ILE A 102 -4.11 4.60 8.48
C ILE A 102 -5.07 4.09 9.56
N LYS A 103 -5.16 2.77 9.78
CA LYS A 103 -5.99 2.19 10.85
C LYS A 103 -5.52 2.61 12.24
N GLU A 104 -4.21 2.74 12.47
CA GLU A 104 -3.66 3.21 13.74
C GLU A 104 -3.94 4.70 13.96
N GLN A 105 -3.83 5.52 12.91
CA GLN A 105 -4.19 6.94 12.93
C GLN A 105 -5.67 7.15 13.24
N PHE A 106 -6.58 6.42 12.59
CA PHE A 106 -8.01 6.49 12.91
C PHE A 106 -8.32 6.06 14.34
N LYS A 107 -7.62 5.06 14.89
CA LYS A 107 -7.78 4.65 16.30
C LYS A 107 -7.31 5.74 17.27
N LYS A 108 -6.17 6.38 16.99
CA LYS A 108 -5.65 7.50 17.80
C LYS A 108 -6.55 8.73 17.70
N GLU A 109 -7.05 9.05 16.51
CA GLU A 109 -7.96 10.16 16.26
C GLU A 109 -9.32 9.95 16.96
N THR A 110 -9.86 8.72 16.88
CA THR A 110 -11.10 8.33 17.59
C THR A 110 -10.95 8.48 19.11
N LEU A 111 -9.74 8.32 19.65
CA LEU A 111 -9.44 8.52 21.07
C LEU A 111 -9.27 10.00 21.44
N LEU A 112 -8.76 10.83 20.53
CA LEU A 112 -8.60 12.28 20.73
C LEU A 112 -9.90 13.06 20.56
N ARG A 113 -10.91 12.49 19.90
CA ARG A 113 -12.22 13.12 19.71
C ARG A 113 -13.11 12.90 20.94
N ASP A 114 -13.62 14.00 21.50
CA ASP A 114 -14.46 14.01 22.72
C ASP A 114 -15.70 13.09 22.66
N GLU A 115 -16.11 12.66 21.45
CA GLU A 115 -17.22 11.72 21.23
C GLU A 115 -17.05 10.41 21.98
N HIS A 116 -15.83 9.87 22.06
CA HIS A 116 -15.58 8.62 22.79
C HIS A 116 -15.65 8.79 24.31
N GLU A 117 -15.31 9.98 24.81
CA GLU A 117 -15.48 10.32 26.21
C GLU A 117 -16.96 10.55 26.57
N GLU A 118 -17.71 11.21 25.70
CA GLU A 118 -19.16 11.38 25.85
C GLU A 118 -19.91 10.04 25.79
N MET A 119 -19.53 9.14 24.88
CA MET A 119 -20.08 7.78 24.80
C MET A 119 -19.78 6.94 26.04
N ARG A 120 -18.56 7.02 26.60
CA ARG A 120 -18.24 6.36 27.89
C ARG A 120 -19.06 6.95 29.03
N ARG A 121 -19.19 8.28 29.10
CA ARG A 121 -20.06 8.94 30.10
C ARG A 121 -21.51 8.52 29.97
N TYR A 122 -22.04 8.37 28.76
CA TYR A 122 -23.40 7.92 28.54
C TYR A 122 -23.61 6.47 29.01
N VAL A 123 -22.66 5.58 28.67
CA VAL A 123 -22.65 4.18 29.13
C VAL A 123 -22.59 4.12 30.66
N GLU A 124 -21.66 4.83 31.29
CA GLU A 124 -21.56 4.91 32.75
C GLU A 124 -22.82 5.47 33.39
N ALA A 125 -23.42 6.53 32.84
CA ALA A 125 -24.67 7.08 33.35
C ALA A 125 -25.83 6.09 33.23
N ARG A 126 -25.89 5.32 32.15
CA ARG A 126 -26.95 4.32 31.92
C ARG A 126 -26.76 3.09 32.81
N LEU A 127 -25.53 2.58 32.95
CA LEU A 127 -25.18 1.53 33.92
C LEU A 127 -25.43 1.97 35.36
N LYS A 128 -25.07 3.21 35.71
CA LYS A 128 -25.34 3.76 37.05
C LYS A 128 -26.84 3.84 37.32
N ARG A 129 -27.65 4.29 36.35
CA ARG A 129 -29.12 4.27 36.47
C ARG A 129 -29.67 2.85 36.64
N GLN A 130 -29.12 1.86 35.93
CA GLN A 130 -29.56 0.47 36.02
C GLN A 130 -29.13 -0.18 37.35
N ASN A 131 -27.90 0.08 37.82
CA ASN A 131 -27.40 -0.37 39.11
C ASN A 131 -28.07 0.33 40.29
N THR A 132 -28.45 1.61 40.16
CA THR A 132 -29.27 2.29 41.17
C THR A 132 -30.67 1.71 41.20
N LEU A 133 -31.25 1.33 40.06
CA LEU A 133 -32.55 0.64 40.00
C LEU A 133 -32.49 -0.77 40.59
N LEU A 134 -31.37 -1.49 40.41
CA LEU A 134 -31.13 -2.77 41.07
C LEU A 134 -30.86 -2.60 42.58
N SER A 135 -30.16 -1.56 43.01
CA SER A 135 -29.94 -1.29 44.45
C SER A 135 -31.22 -0.79 45.15
N ASP A 136 -32.06 -0.01 44.46
CA ASP A 136 -33.38 0.43 44.98
C ASP A 136 -34.37 -0.74 45.10
N SER A 137 -34.18 -1.84 44.37
CA SER A 137 -35.00 -3.04 44.54
C SER A 137 -34.72 -3.84 45.81
N SER A 138 -33.75 -3.39 46.63
CA SER A 138 -33.47 -3.94 47.96
C SER A 138 -33.89 -3.04 49.13
N SER A 139 -34.54 -1.93 48.84
CA SER A 139 -35.10 -1.01 49.84
C SER A 139 -36.55 -0.67 49.49
N GLU A 140 -37.46 -1.44 50.06
CA GLU A 140 -38.87 -1.09 50.25
C GLU A 140 -39.00 0.35 50.78
N ASP A 141 -39.47 1.30 49.97
CA ASP A 141 -40.50 2.25 50.41
C ASP A 141 -41.13 3.09 49.26
N GLY A 142 -42.46 3.09 49.22
CA GLY A 142 -43.28 4.28 48.96
C GLY A 142 -43.20 5.05 47.63
N SER A 143 -44.13 4.75 46.72
CA SER A 143 -45.03 5.73 46.05
C SER A 143 -44.42 7.02 45.46
N LYS A 144 -44.40 7.15 44.11
CA LYS A 144 -44.46 8.38 43.24
C LYS A 144 -43.72 8.10 41.90
N ARG A 145 -44.19 8.31 40.66
CA ARG A 145 -45.29 9.07 40.02
C ARG A 145 -45.44 8.59 38.57
N ALA A 146 -46.65 8.21 38.16
CA ALA A 146 -47.15 8.57 36.84
C ALA A 146 -47.95 9.87 37.04
N LYS A 147 -47.27 11.03 36.99
CA LYS A 147 -47.97 12.33 36.97
C LYS A 147 -48.27 12.64 35.52
N HIS A 148 -49.55 12.69 35.16
CA HIS A 148 -49.98 13.51 34.04
C HIS A 148 -49.44 14.93 34.31
N LEU A 149 -48.51 15.37 33.46
CA LEU A 149 -47.93 16.71 33.52
C LEU A 149 -49.05 17.74 33.24
N SER A 150 -49.04 18.86 33.95
CA SER A 150 -49.95 19.97 33.66
C SER A 150 -49.74 20.46 32.22
N PRO A 151 -50.77 20.95 31.51
CA PRO A 151 -50.60 21.53 30.17
C PRO A 151 -49.48 22.58 30.09
N GLU A 152 -49.24 23.29 31.18
CA GLU A 152 -48.14 24.24 31.32
C GLU A 152 -46.75 23.58 31.34
N GLU A 153 -46.62 22.43 32.00
CA GLU A 153 -45.38 21.64 32.04
C GLU A 153 -45.05 21.03 30.68
N GLU A 154 -46.07 20.66 29.89
CA GLU A 154 -45.90 20.15 28.51
C GLU A 154 -45.39 21.24 27.56
N ILE A 155 -45.88 22.47 27.71
CA ILE A 155 -45.40 23.64 26.95
C ILE A 155 -43.94 23.94 27.31
N LEU A 156 -43.60 23.89 28.60
CA LEU A 156 -42.23 24.10 29.06
C LEU A 156 -41.28 23.01 28.53
N PHE A 157 -41.72 21.76 28.49
CA PHE A 157 -40.94 20.65 27.92
C PHE A 157 -40.69 20.83 26.42
N LYS A 158 -41.73 21.21 25.67
CA LYS A 158 -41.64 21.47 24.23
C LYS A 158 -40.76 22.69 23.91
N ALA A 159 -40.76 23.70 24.76
CA ALA A 159 -39.87 24.86 24.65
C ALA A 159 -38.41 24.43 24.87
N ALA A 160 -38.13 23.62 25.88
CA ALA A 160 -36.80 23.10 26.17
C ALA A 160 -36.24 22.24 25.03
N GLU A 161 -37.06 21.35 24.46
CA GLU A 161 -36.69 20.51 23.32
C GLU A 161 -36.28 21.33 22.09
N ARG A 162 -36.99 22.44 21.83
CA ARG A 162 -36.66 23.35 20.71
C ARG A 162 -35.33 24.07 20.92
N VAL A 163 -35.01 24.46 22.16
CA VAL A 163 -33.71 25.05 22.52
C VAL A 163 -32.58 24.03 22.37
N GLN A 164 -32.80 22.78 22.79
CA GLN A 164 -31.83 21.69 22.66
C GLN A 164 -31.52 21.39 21.18
N ASN A 165 -32.55 21.33 20.33
CA ASN A 165 -32.38 21.07 18.90
C ASN A 165 -31.64 22.21 18.19
N CYS A 166 -31.84 23.47 18.58
CA CYS A 166 -31.08 24.61 18.06
C CYS A 166 -29.62 24.62 18.53
N SER A 167 -29.30 24.08 19.72
CA SER A 167 -27.92 23.99 20.20
C SER A 167 -27.10 22.94 19.45
N SER A 168 -27.71 21.84 19.00
CA SER A 168 -27.01 20.79 18.24
C SER A 168 -26.61 21.25 16.83
N LYS A 169 -27.50 21.97 16.13
CA LYS A 169 -27.26 22.49 14.76
C LYS A 169 -26.10 23.46 14.67
N ARG A 170 -25.88 24.31 15.69
CA ARG A 170 -24.71 25.22 15.72
C ARG A 170 -23.38 24.47 15.84
N LYS A 171 -23.37 23.29 16.44
CA LYS A 171 -22.16 22.44 16.55
C LYS A 171 -21.91 21.66 15.25
N GLU A 172 -22.97 21.21 14.59
CA GLU A 172 -22.89 20.55 13.27
C GLU A 172 -22.35 21.49 12.18
N GLU A 173 -22.75 22.76 12.19
CA GLU A 173 -22.28 23.76 11.22
C GLU A 173 -20.77 24.10 11.39
N LEU A 174 -20.25 24.07 12.62
CA LEU A 174 -18.82 24.28 12.90
C LEU A 174 -17.97 23.05 12.55
N LEU A 175 -18.50 21.83 12.70
CA LEU A 175 -17.81 20.59 12.34
C LEU A 175 -17.84 20.31 10.83
N SER A 176 -18.96 20.60 10.16
CA SER A 176 -19.10 20.49 8.70
C SER A 176 -18.14 21.43 7.97
N ASN A 177 -18.03 22.67 8.44
CA ASN A 177 -17.03 23.62 7.91
C ASN A 177 -15.60 23.15 8.19
N GLN A 178 -15.31 22.53 9.35
CA GLN A 178 -14.00 21.92 9.63
C GLN A 178 -13.68 20.75 8.68
N MET A 179 -14.67 19.96 8.24
CA MET A 179 -14.47 18.90 7.23
C MET A 179 -14.32 19.44 5.81
N LEU A 180 -15.05 20.51 5.46
CA LEU A 180 -14.92 21.19 4.16
C LEU A 180 -13.58 21.94 4.02
N VAL A 181 -13.12 22.58 5.11
CA VAL A 181 -11.79 23.23 5.20
C VAL A 181 -10.69 22.20 5.45
N GLY A 182 -11.05 21.01 5.95
CA GLY A 182 -10.15 19.90 6.28
C GLY A 182 -9.76 19.01 5.10
N ILE A 183 -10.28 19.26 3.89
CA ILE A 183 -9.62 18.78 2.67
C ILE A 183 -8.51 19.81 2.42
N PRO A 184 -7.23 19.52 2.75
CA PRO A 184 -6.17 20.32 2.19
C PRO A 184 -6.37 20.26 0.69
N GLU A 185 -6.52 21.42 0.06
CA GLU A 185 -6.43 21.54 -1.38
C GLU A 185 -5.14 20.82 -1.75
N VAL A 186 -5.26 19.57 -2.20
CA VAL A 186 -4.13 18.92 -2.82
C VAL A 186 -4.07 19.68 -4.12
N ASP A 187 -3.27 20.74 -4.12
CA ASP A 187 -2.88 21.44 -5.33
C ASP A 187 -2.34 20.34 -6.25
N LEU A 188 -3.24 19.80 -7.08
CA LEU A 188 -2.90 18.99 -8.21
C LEU A 188 -2.09 19.96 -9.04
N GLY A 189 -0.77 19.90 -8.86
CA GLY A 189 0.17 20.77 -9.54
C GLY A 189 -0.21 20.85 -11.02
N ILE A 190 0.09 21.97 -11.66
CA ILE A 190 -0.30 22.22 -13.06
C ILE A 190 0.04 21.01 -13.95
N GLU A 191 1.15 20.33 -13.66
CA GLU A 191 1.58 19.07 -14.30
C GLU A 191 0.60 17.91 -14.11
N THR A 192 0.11 17.64 -12.90
CA THR A 192 -0.90 16.60 -12.64
C THR A 192 -2.23 16.91 -13.31
N ARG A 193 -2.62 18.20 -13.32
CA ARG A 193 -3.82 18.66 -14.04
C ARG A 193 -3.67 18.44 -15.55
N ILE A 194 -2.53 18.80 -16.12
CA ILE A 194 -2.22 18.57 -17.54
C ILE A 194 -2.20 17.06 -17.85
N SER A 195 -1.58 16.24 -17.01
CA SER A 195 -1.56 14.77 -17.18
C SER A 195 -2.96 14.17 -17.25
N ASN A 196 -3.87 14.60 -16.35
CA ASN A 196 -5.25 14.15 -16.35
C ASN A 196 -6.01 14.59 -17.61
N ILE A 197 -5.76 15.82 -18.09
CA ILE A 197 -6.33 16.33 -19.34
C ILE A 197 -5.83 15.49 -20.53
N VAL A 198 -4.52 15.24 -20.62
CA VAL A 198 -3.91 14.46 -21.71
C VAL A 198 -4.43 13.02 -21.70
N ALA A 199 -4.49 12.37 -20.54
CA ALA A 199 -4.97 11.00 -20.41
C ALA A 199 -6.45 10.86 -20.79
N THR A 200 -7.29 11.84 -20.44
CA THR A 200 -8.71 11.85 -20.82
C THR A 200 -8.91 12.15 -22.30
N GLU A 201 -8.10 13.03 -22.89
CA GLU A 201 -8.10 13.29 -24.33
C GLU A 201 -7.66 12.06 -25.13
N GLN A 202 -6.59 11.37 -24.74
CA GLN A 202 -6.14 10.13 -25.37
C GLN A 202 -7.24 9.07 -25.39
N LYS A 203 -7.87 8.79 -24.24
CA LYS A 203 -8.99 7.83 -24.16
C LYS A 203 -10.18 8.25 -25.03
N LYS A 204 -10.50 9.55 -25.08
CA LYS A 204 -11.53 10.07 -25.97
C LYS A 204 -11.21 9.81 -27.45
N THR A 205 -9.96 10.03 -27.87
CA THR A 205 -9.53 9.71 -29.25
C THR A 205 -9.58 8.21 -29.54
N GLU A 206 -9.23 7.36 -28.58
CA GLU A 206 -9.35 5.90 -28.72
C GLU A 206 -10.80 5.43 -28.85
N LEU A 207 -11.72 6.00 -28.06
CA LEU A 207 -13.15 5.70 -28.17
C LEU A 207 -13.73 6.13 -29.52
N LEU A 208 -13.32 7.31 -30.01
CA LEU A 208 -13.69 7.80 -31.34
C LEU A 208 -13.14 6.88 -32.45
N LYS A 209 -11.89 6.42 -32.34
CA LYS A 209 -11.30 5.41 -33.25
C LYS A 209 -12.07 4.09 -33.22
N LYS A 210 -12.62 3.72 -32.06
CA LYS A 210 -13.47 2.53 -31.87
C LYS A 210 -14.94 2.77 -32.28
N GLY A 211 -15.28 3.94 -32.81
CA GLY A 211 -16.64 4.28 -33.26
C GLY A 211 -17.64 4.55 -32.13
N ILE A 212 -17.17 4.67 -30.88
CA ILE A 212 -18.00 4.93 -29.70
C ILE A 212 -18.03 6.45 -29.48
N ILE A 213 -19.14 7.08 -29.85
CA ILE A 213 -19.35 8.52 -29.60
C ILE A 213 -19.96 8.68 -28.21
N PRO A 214 -19.23 9.20 -27.21
CA PRO A 214 -19.81 9.50 -25.91
C PRO A 214 -20.87 10.59 -26.07
N ARG A 215 -22.11 10.30 -25.67
CA ARG A 215 -23.18 11.31 -25.62
C ARG A 215 -22.88 12.29 -24.49
N PRO A 216 -23.07 13.61 -24.69
CA PRO A 216 -22.98 14.54 -23.58
C PRO A 216 -24.05 14.19 -22.54
N LEU A 217 -23.62 14.05 -21.27
CA LEU A 217 -24.55 14.03 -20.14
C LEU A 217 -25.20 15.42 -20.08
N SER A 218 -26.53 15.47 -20.04
CA SER A 218 -27.27 16.71 -19.88
C SER A 218 -26.90 17.38 -18.56
N ASP A 219 -26.67 18.69 -18.62
CA ASP A 219 -26.37 19.54 -17.46
C ASP A 219 -27.55 19.58 -16.49
N ASN A 220 -27.52 18.72 -15.47
CA ASN A 220 -28.53 18.68 -14.41
C ASN A 220 -28.18 19.55 -13.18
N TRP A 221 -27.25 20.50 -13.31
CA TRP A 221 -26.79 21.32 -12.17
C TRP A 221 -27.62 22.59 -11.91
N ARG A 222 -28.72 22.81 -12.65
CA ARG A 222 -29.68 23.88 -12.36
C ARG A 222 -30.90 23.34 -11.61
N THR A 223 -30.77 23.17 -10.31
CA THR A 223 -31.88 23.21 -9.31
C THR A 223 -31.33 23.61 -7.97
#